data_AF-A0A2E1DI36-F1
#
_entry.id   AF-A0A2E1DI36-F1
#
_cell.length_a   1.000
_cell.length_b   1.000
_cell.length_c   1.000
_cell.angle_alpha   90.00
_cell.angle_beta   90.00
_cell.angle_gamma   90.00
#
_symmetry.space_group_name_H-M   'P 1'
#
loop_
_entity.id
_entity.type
_entity.pdbx_description
1 polymer ?
#
loop_
_entity_poly.entity_id
_entity_poly.type
_entity_poly.pdbx_seq_one_letter_code
_entity_poly.pdbx_strand_id
1 'polypeptide(L)'
;MLSFTDLFLLPSEIESFGLSALEAMAAKVPVISSNTGGIPEVNINNFSGRLSDVGDIEKMINDAIDILLDKNLHKTFKMNARKRAEDFDINKIVPKYEKVYNNLN
;
A
#
# COMPACT_ATOMS: atom_id res chain seq x y z
N MET A 1 -7.22 -10.30 -11.58
CA MET A 1 -7.12 -8.95 -12.16
C MET A 1 -5.88 -8.22 -11.66
N LEU A 2 -5.68 -8.06 -10.34
CA LEU A 2 -4.50 -7.40 -9.76
C LEU A 2 -3.15 -8.02 -10.13
N SER A 3 -3.06 -9.34 -10.28
CA SER A 3 -1.81 -10.02 -10.69
C SER A 3 -1.32 -9.67 -12.11
N PHE A 4 -2.14 -9.01 -12.91
CA PHE A 4 -1.82 -8.53 -14.25
C PHE A 4 -1.77 -6.98 -14.33
N THR A 5 -1.78 -6.30 -13.18
CA THR A 5 -1.73 -4.84 -13.09
C THR A 5 -0.31 -4.37 -12.79
N ASP A 6 0.13 -3.29 -13.44
CA ASP A 6 1.46 -2.72 -13.23
C ASP A 6 1.51 -1.64 -12.14
N LEU A 7 0.40 -0.96 -11.87
CA LEU A 7 0.28 0.10 -10.87
C LEU A 7 -1.18 0.22 -10.40
N PHE A 8 -1.40 0.38 -9.09
CA PHE A 8 -2.73 0.58 -8.51
C PHE A 8 -2.86 1.99 -7.94
N LEU A 9 -3.93 2.69 -8.31
CA LEU A 9 -4.23 4.04 -7.83
C LEU A 9 -5.44 4.00 -6.90
N LEU A 10 -5.33 4.63 -5.72
CA LEU A 10 -6.41 4.78 -4.75
C LEU A 10 -6.55 6.27 -4.34
N PRO A 11 -7.16 7.11 -5.20
CA PRO A 11 -7.32 8.54 -4.97
C PRO A 11 -8.54 8.87 -4.10
N SER A 12 -8.77 8.10 -3.03
CA SER A 12 -9.92 8.29 -2.13
C SER A 12 -9.80 9.62 -1.36
N GLU A 13 -10.92 10.30 -1.12
CA GLU A 13 -10.96 11.44 -0.18
C GLU A 13 -11.03 10.94 1.28
N ILE A 14 -11.82 9.89 1.50
CA ILE A 14 -12.00 9.24 2.80
C ILE A 14 -11.76 7.75 2.59
N GLU A 15 -10.88 7.19 3.42
CA GLU A 15 -10.53 5.78 3.41
C GLU A 15 -10.34 5.30 4.84
N SER A 16 -10.77 4.08 5.17
CA SER A 16 -10.61 3.58 6.54
C SER A 16 -9.19 3.05 6.73
N PHE A 17 -8.89 1.88 6.17
CA PHE A 17 -7.59 1.23 6.31
C PHE A 17 -6.87 1.07 4.97
N GLY A 18 -7.59 0.98 3.85
CA GLY A 18 -6.99 0.70 2.55
C GLY A 18 -6.74 -0.79 2.30
N LEU A 19 -7.74 -1.63 2.58
CA LEU A 19 -7.63 -3.08 2.32
C LEU A 19 -7.37 -3.38 0.83
N SER A 20 -7.96 -2.62 -0.08
CA SER A 20 -7.70 -2.73 -1.52
C SER A 20 -6.25 -2.41 -1.90
N ALA A 21 -5.65 -1.41 -1.25
CA ALA A 21 -4.22 -1.13 -1.39
C ALA A 21 -3.36 -2.29 -0.86
N LEU A 22 -3.72 -2.85 0.30
CA LEU A 22 -3.04 -4.01 0.86
C LEU A 22 -3.13 -5.24 -0.07
N GLU A 23 -4.28 -5.50 -0.68
CA GLU A 23 -4.49 -6.58 -1.65
C GLU A 23 -3.63 -6.38 -2.92
N ALA A 24 -3.58 -5.16 -3.46
CA ALA A 24 -2.70 -4.81 -4.58
C ALA A 24 -1.23 -5.06 -4.22
N MET A 25 -0.81 -4.62 -3.04
CA MET A 25 0.55 -4.83 -2.53
C MET A 25 0.87 -6.32 -2.37
N ALA A 26 -0.07 -7.11 -1.83
CA ALA A 26 0.07 -8.56 -1.72
C ALA A 26 0.22 -9.24 -3.09
N ALA A 27 -0.39 -8.69 -4.14
CA ALA A 27 -0.25 -9.10 -5.53
C ALA A 27 1.03 -8.58 -6.22
N LYS A 28 1.97 -7.99 -5.47
CA LYS A 28 3.21 -7.37 -5.99
C LYS A 28 2.95 -6.18 -6.92
N VAL A 29 1.90 -5.39 -6.64
CA VAL A 29 1.57 -4.18 -7.39
C VAL A 29 1.92 -2.95 -6.53
N PRO A 30 2.73 -1.99 -7.02
CA PRO A 30 2.97 -0.72 -6.34
C PRO A 30 1.68 0.09 -6.21
N VAL A 31 1.57 0.89 -5.15
CA VAL A 31 0.37 1.69 -4.88
C VAL A 31 0.70 3.19 -4.88
N ILE A 32 -0.10 3.97 -5.60
CA ILE A 32 -0.22 5.41 -5.39
C ILE A 32 -1.55 5.66 -4.71
N SER A 33 -1.56 6.39 -3.60
CA SER A 33 -2.77 6.60 -2.83
C SER A 33 -2.82 7.97 -2.18
N SER A 34 -4.02 8.41 -1.83
CA SER A 34 -4.21 9.62 -1.03
C SER A 34 -3.64 9.44 0.38
N ASN A 35 -3.10 10.51 0.94
CA ASN A 35 -2.62 10.62 2.32
C ASN A 35 -3.79 10.88 3.28
N THR A 36 -4.72 9.93 3.39
CA THR A 36 -5.94 10.06 4.19
C THR A 36 -6.26 8.78 4.97
N GLY A 37 -6.92 8.92 6.12
CA GLY A 37 -7.30 7.80 6.98
C GLY A 37 -6.11 6.92 7.38
N GLY A 38 -6.30 5.60 7.36
CA GLY A 38 -5.28 4.60 7.67
C GLY A 38 -4.35 4.23 6.52
N ILE A 39 -4.51 4.81 5.33
CA ILE A 39 -3.66 4.52 4.17
C ILE A 39 -2.16 4.70 4.45
N PRO A 40 -1.71 5.77 5.14
CA PRO A 40 -0.28 5.95 5.45
C PRO A 40 0.30 4.86 6.36
N GLU A 41 -0.56 4.12 7.08
CA GLU A 41 -0.13 2.94 7.82
C GLU A 41 0.14 1.76 6.88
N VAL A 42 -0.58 1.65 5.77
CA VAL A 42 -0.42 0.54 4.81
C VAL A 42 0.65 0.86 3.77
N ASN A 43 0.48 1.97 3.03
CA ASN A 43 1.37 2.38 1.95
C ASN A 43 2.44 3.36 2.46
N ILE A 44 3.69 2.90 2.50
CA ILE A 44 4.84 3.69 2.96
C ILE A 44 5.42 4.47 1.78
N ASN A 45 5.32 5.80 1.85
CA ASN A 45 5.82 6.70 0.81
C ASN A 45 7.32 6.49 0.54
N ASN A 46 7.70 6.47 -0.74
CA ASN A 46 9.07 6.16 -1.22
C ASN A 46 9.58 4.74 -0.92
N PHE A 47 8.76 3.86 -0.34
CA PHE A 47 9.16 2.48 -0.04
C PHE A 47 8.31 1.46 -0.78
N SER A 48 7.02 1.36 -0.47
CA SER A 48 6.07 0.46 -1.15
C SER A 48 5.32 1.13 -2.29
N GLY A 49 5.41 2.45 -2.39
CA GLY A 49 4.62 3.25 -3.30
C GLY A 49 4.77 4.75 -3.05
N ARG A 50 3.73 5.51 -3.39
CA ARG A 50 3.66 6.97 -3.23
C ARG A 50 2.39 7.40 -2.51
N LEU A 51 2.54 8.45 -1.70
CA LEU A 51 1.42 9.15 -1.07
C LEU A 51 1.31 10.56 -1.64
N SER A 52 0.11 11.00 -1.97
CA SER A 52 -0.21 12.38 -2.36
C SER A 52 -1.33 12.92 -1.49
N ASP A 53 -1.40 14.22 -1.26
CA ASP A 53 -2.53 14.80 -0.54
C ASP A 53 -3.83 14.67 -1.33
N VAL A 54 -4.97 14.71 -0.64
CA VAL A 54 -6.28 14.57 -1.28
C VAL A 54 -6.48 15.70 -2.30
N GLY A 55 -6.80 15.34 -3.54
CA GLY A 55 -6.98 16.28 -4.65
C GLY A 55 -5.69 16.68 -5.37
N ASP A 56 -4.51 16.19 -4.96
CA ASP A 56 -3.24 16.46 -5.64
C ASP A 56 -3.05 15.55 -6.87
N ILE A 57 -3.83 15.88 -7.91
CA ILE A 57 -3.88 15.16 -9.18
C ILE A 57 -2.54 15.22 -9.91
N GLU A 58 -1.90 16.40 -9.95
CA GLU A 58 -0.64 16.60 -10.67
C GLU A 58 0.46 15.70 -10.11
N LYS A 59 0.59 15.65 -8.78
CA LYS A 59 1.58 14.78 -8.16
C LYS A 59 1.30 13.30 -8.42
N MET A 60 0.04 12.85 -8.34
CA MET A 60 -0.30 11.46 -8.66
C MET A 60 0.03 11.08 -10.11
N ILE A 61 -0.18 11.99 -11.06
CA ILE A 61 0.20 11.80 -12.47
C ILE A 61 1.72 11.65 -12.60
N ASN A 62 2.49 12.58 -12.03
CA ASN A 62 3.94 12.55 -12.09
C ASN A 62 4.52 11.29 -11.44
N ASP A 63 4.02 10.92 -10.26
CA ASP A 63 4.42 9.70 -9.57
C ASP A 63 4.09 8.44 -10.38
N ALA A 64 2.94 8.40 -11.08
CA ALA A 64 2.58 7.28 -11.93
C ALA A 64 3.52 7.15 -13.12
N ILE A 65 3.84 8.27 -13.78
CA ILE A 65 4.79 8.30 -14.89
C ILE A 65 6.17 7.85 -14.43
N ASP A 66 6.68 8.40 -13.33
CA ASP A 66 7.99 8.04 -12.77
C ASP A 66 8.10 6.55 -12.46
N ILE A 67 7.08 5.99 -11.79
CA ILE A 67 7.06 4.57 -11.43
C ILE A 67 6.96 3.68 -12.67
N LEU A 68 6.19 4.05 -13.70
CA LEU A 68 5.98 3.21 -14.88
C LEU A 68 7.15 3.28 -15.88
N LEU A 69 7.86 4.40 -15.94
CA LEU A 69 8.98 4.59 -16.87
C LEU A 69 10.32 4.09 -16.31
N ASP A 70 10.55 4.18 -15.00
CA ASP A 70 11.75 3.63 -14.37
C ASP A 70 11.54 2.16 -13.96
N LYS A 71 12.09 1.24 -14.77
CA LYS A 71 12.02 -0.22 -14.52
C LYS A 71 12.64 -0.65 -13.18
N ASN A 72 13.68 0.04 -12.71
CA ASN A 72 14.33 -0.30 -11.45
C ASN A 72 13.50 0.16 -10.26
N LEU A 73 12.96 1.37 -10.34
CA LEU A 73 12.03 1.89 -9.34
C LEU A 73 10.77 1.01 -9.27
N HIS A 74 10.18 0.69 -10.41
CA HIS A 74 9.01 -0.19 -10.52
C HIS A 74 9.27 -1.52 -9.83
N LYS A 75 10.34 -2.23 -10.21
CA LYS A 75 10.71 -3.52 -9.63
C LYS A 75 10.95 -3.43 -8.12
N THR A 76 11.62 -2.37 -7.66
CA THR A 76 11.88 -2.13 -6.25
C THR A 76 10.58 -1.96 -5.47
N PHE A 77 9.66 -1.12 -5.96
CA PHE A 77 8.37 -0.91 -5.30
C PHE A 77 7.50 -2.17 -5.33
N LYS A 78 7.52 -2.98 -6.40
CA LYS A 78 6.81 -4.28 -6.42
C LYS A 78 7.26 -5.19 -5.29
N MET A 79 8.58 -5.30 -5.09
CA MET A 79 9.16 -6.13 -4.04
C MET A 79 8.84 -5.58 -2.64
N ASN A 80 8.96 -4.27 -2.46
CA ASN A 80 8.68 -3.61 -1.18
C ASN A 80 7.19 -3.63 -0.83
N ALA A 81 6.31 -3.44 -1.80
CA ALA A 81 4.87 -3.57 -1.64
C ALA A 81 4.51 -4.95 -1.09
N ARG A 82 5.03 -6.02 -1.71
CA ARG A 82 4.81 -7.39 -1.22
C ARG A 82 5.38 -7.60 0.18
N LYS A 83 6.60 -7.15 0.42
CA LYS A 83 7.24 -7.23 1.74
C LYS A 83 6.42 -6.51 2.81
N ARG A 84 5.88 -5.33 2.51
CA ARG A 84 5.04 -4.57 3.44
C ARG A 84 3.72 -5.29 3.71
N ALA A 85 3.11 -5.89 2.69
CA ALA A 85 1.87 -6.65 2.86
C ALA A 85 2.03 -7.85 3.81
N GLU A 86 3.21 -8.47 3.85
CA GLU A 86 3.51 -9.58 4.78
C GLU A 86 3.45 -9.18 6.25
N ASP A 87 3.52 -7.89 6.60
CA ASP A 87 3.37 -7.44 7.99
C ASP A 87 1.93 -7.56 8.50
N PHE A 88 0.97 -7.67 7.58
CA PHE A 88 -0.45 -7.84 7.84
C PHE A 88 -0.92 -9.28 7.61
N ASP A 89 0.02 -10.22 7.40
CA ASP A 89 -0.30 -11.62 7.25
C ASP A 89 -1.02 -12.15 8.50
N ILE A 90 -2.03 -12.98 8.28
CA ILE A 90 -2.87 -13.54 9.34
C ILE A 90 -2.04 -14.25 10.43
N ASN A 91 -0.95 -14.92 10.05
CA ASN A 91 -0.07 -15.63 10.98
C ASN A 91 0.74 -14.67 11.87
N LYS A 92 0.90 -13.40 11.48
CA LYS A 92 1.52 -12.36 12.32
C LYS A 92 0.49 -11.59 13.14
N ILE A 93 -0.72 -11.43 12.61
CA ILE A 93 -1.75 -10.59 13.21
C ILE A 93 -2.54 -11.35 14.28
N VAL A 94 -2.96 -12.60 14.03
CA VAL A 94 -3.75 -13.39 15.00
C VAL A 94 -3.05 -13.53 16.37
N PRO A 95 -1.74 -13.85 16.45
CA PRO A 95 -1.06 -13.93 17.75
C PRO A 95 -1.04 -12.61 18.54
N LYS A 96 -1.09 -11.46 17.85
CA LYS A 96 -1.18 -10.15 18.52
C LYS A 96 -2.55 -9.99 19.19
N TYR A 97 -3.62 -10.40 18.53
CA TYR A 97 -4.97 -10.40 19.10
C TYR A 97 -5.07 -11.36 20.29
N GLU A 98 -4.57 -12.59 20.15
CA GLU A 98 -4.57 -13.58 21.24
C GLU A 98 -3.84 -13.07 22.50
N LYS A 99 -2.70 -12.39 22.31
CA LYS A 99 -1.96 -11.77 23.42
C LYS A 99 -2.78 -10.73 24.17
N VAL A 100 -3.58 -9.92 23.47
CA VAL A 100 -4.47 -8.94 24.12
C VAL A 100 -5.53 -9.65 24.96
N TYR A 101 -6.17 -10.69 24.42
CA TYR A 101 -7.16 -11.46 25.17
C TYR A 101 -6.56 -12.18 26.39
N ASN A 102 -5.36 -12.73 26.27
CA ASN A 102 -4.67 -13.39 27.38
C ASN A 102 -4.27 -12.43 28.51
N ASN A 103 -4.06 -11.15 28.21
CA ASN A 103 -3.72 -10.12 29.21
C ASN A 103 -4.95 -9.52 29.92
N LEU A 104 -6.17 -9.86 29.48
CA LEU A 104 -7.41 -9.42 30.12
C LEU A 104 -7.89 -10.41 31.20
N ASN A 105 -7.24 -11.57 31.31
CA ASN A 105 -7.39 -12.55 32.39
C ASN A 105 -6.25 -12.42 33.39
#